data_AF-A0A926TZY4-F1
#
_entry.id   AF-A0A926TZY4-F1
#
_cell.length_a   1.000
_cell.length_b   1.000
_cell.length_c   1.000
_cell.angle_alpha   90.00
_cell.angle_beta   90.00
_cell.angle_gamma   90.00
#
_symmetry.space_group_name_H-M   'P 1'
#
loop_
_entity.id
_entity.type
_entity.pdbx_description
1 polymer ?
#
loop_
_entity_poly.entity_id
_entity_poly.type
_entity_poly.pdbx_seq_one_letter_code
_entity_poly.pdbx_strand_id
1 'polypeptide(L)'
;MKKLIRGLREFQTGYFPRYHDLFEQLAQGQKPRVLFITCSDSRVDPTLITQAQVGDLFVIRNAGNIIPPYGAANGGEGAAVEYAIHALGIEQIIVCGHSNCGAMKGLLQLGKLEEEMPLVYDWLRHAEATRRLVKENYSDRQGEELLEITTAENVLTQIENLQTYPVVHSRLYQNKLKIYAWIFHIETGEVLAFDPTRHEFMPPSSQISDYYLPDDAEGSGDGHSDPACNLPYHGAARSLLFPTTRLSTEQADRIYRGSSHR
;
A
#
# COMPACT_ATOMS: atom_id res chain seq x y z
N MET A 1 -17.73 -11.25 22.17
CA MET A 1 -16.93 -12.43 22.63
C MET A 1 -17.47 -13.79 22.20
N LYS A 2 -18.73 -14.18 22.49
CA LYS A 2 -19.25 -15.52 22.10
C LYS A 2 -19.08 -15.87 20.60
N LYS A 3 -19.35 -14.92 19.70
CA LYS A 3 -19.16 -15.09 18.25
C LYS A 3 -17.70 -15.42 17.87
N LEU A 4 -16.73 -14.73 18.49
CA LEU A 4 -15.31 -14.95 18.21
C LEU A 4 -14.84 -16.32 18.70
N ILE A 5 -15.27 -16.74 19.89
CA ILE A 5 -14.95 -18.08 20.42
C ILE A 5 -15.51 -19.18 19.53
N ARG A 6 -16.73 -19.00 18.98
CA ARG A 6 -17.29 -19.92 17.99
C ARG A 6 -16.45 -19.93 16.70
N GLY A 7 -16.04 -18.76 16.21
CA GLY A 7 -15.15 -18.66 15.05
C GLY A 7 -13.80 -19.36 15.23
N LEU A 8 -13.22 -19.33 16.45
CA LEU A 8 -12.00 -20.10 16.75
C LEU A 8 -12.22 -21.61 16.61
N ARG A 9 -13.38 -22.11 17.07
CA ARG A 9 -13.73 -23.53 16.89
C ARG A 9 -13.91 -23.87 15.41
N GLU A 10 -14.62 -23.04 14.66
CA GLU A 10 -14.81 -23.20 13.22
C GLU A 10 -13.47 -23.20 12.46
N PHE A 11 -12.53 -22.34 12.86
CA PHE A 11 -11.16 -22.34 12.32
C PHE A 11 -10.43 -23.65 12.63
N GLN A 12 -10.42 -24.10 13.89
CA GLN A 12 -9.72 -25.30 14.35
C GLN A 12 -10.28 -26.59 13.75
N THR A 13 -11.59 -26.67 13.53
CA THR A 13 -12.25 -27.88 12.99
C THR A 13 -12.48 -27.83 11.48
N GLY A 14 -12.34 -26.66 10.86
CA GLY A 14 -12.68 -26.42 9.46
C GLY A 14 -11.48 -26.05 8.61
N TYR A 15 -10.97 -24.83 8.77
CA TYR A 15 -9.90 -24.29 7.92
C TYR A 15 -8.54 -24.93 8.24
N PHE A 16 -8.13 -24.96 9.51
CA PHE A 16 -6.81 -25.41 9.92
C PHE A 16 -6.48 -26.84 9.46
N PRO A 17 -7.35 -27.87 9.64
CA PRO A 17 -7.04 -29.23 9.19
C PRO A 17 -6.92 -29.37 7.67
N ARG A 18 -7.63 -28.54 6.89
CA ARG A 18 -7.56 -28.55 5.42
C ARG A 18 -6.26 -27.96 4.90
N TYR A 19 -5.63 -27.07 5.67
CA TYR A 19 -4.38 -26.40 5.35
C TYR A 19 -3.27 -26.80 6.34
N HIS A 20 -3.33 -28.02 6.89
CA HIS A 20 -2.40 -28.48 7.93
C HIS A 20 -0.93 -28.33 7.49
N ASP A 21 -0.61 -28.85 6.29
CA ASP A 21 0.75 -28.82 5.75
C ASP A 21 1.26 -27.38 5.55
N LEU A 22 0.38 -26.46 5.15
CA LEU A 22 0.71 -25.04 5.05
C LEU A 22 1.06 -24.46 6.43
N PHE A 23 0.26 -24.75 7.46
CA PHE A 23 0.55 -24.27 8.82
C PHE A 23 1.80 -24.91 9.42
N GLU A 24 2.08 -26.18 9.11
CA GLU A 24 3.32 -26.85 9.53
C GLU A 24 4.55 -26.19 8.90
N GLN A 25 4.48 -25.83 7.61
CA GLN A 25 5.52 -25.07 6.94
C GLN A 25 5.69 -23.67 7.54
N LEU A 26 4.60 -22.94 7.74
CA LEU A 26 4.63 -21.59 8.31
C LEU A 26 5.12 -21.56 9.76
N ALA A 27 4.96 -22.65 10.52
CA ALA A 27 5.51 -22.78 11.87
C ALA A 27 7.05 -22.77 11.89
N GLN A 28 7.71 -23.11 10.77
CA GLN A 28 9.17 -23.06 10.64
C GLN A 28 9.69 -21.64 10.31
N GLY A 29 8.81 -20.74 9.87
CA GLY A 29 9.16 -19.35 9.57
C GLY A 29 8.26 -18.72 8.52
N GLN A 30 8.24 -17.39 8.49
CA GLN A 30 7.49 -16.61 7.50
C GLN A 30 8.38 -16.14 6.35
N LYS A 31 7.83 -16.09 5.14
CA LYS A 31 8.47 -15.51 3.94
C LYS A 31 7.45 -14.74 3.08
N PRO A 32 6.82 -13.68 3.64
CA PRO A 32 5.88 -12.86 2.88
C PRO A 32 6.58 -12.17 1.71
N ARG A 33 5.82 -11.95 0.64
CA ARG A 33 6.32 -11.30 -0.59
C ARG A 33 6.04 -9.81 -0.62
N VAL A 34 5.05 -9.36 0.15
CA VAL A 34 4.53 -7.99 0.11
C VAL A 34 4.37 -7.45 1.53
N LEU A 35 4.85 -6.22 1.75
CA LEU A 35 4.50 -5.38 2.89
C LEU A 35 3.22 -4.60 2.54
N PHE A 36 2.11 -4.89 3.21
CA PHE A 36 0.83 -4.23 3.00
C PHE A 36 0.52 -3.27 4.14
N ILE A 37 0.56 -1.98 3.87
CA ILE A 37 0.27 -0.90 4.83
C ILE A 37 -1.15 -0.42 4.57
N THR A 38 -2.04 -0.52 5.56
CA THR A 38 -3.44 -0.10 5.39
C THR A 38 -4.06 0.39 6.70
N CYS A 39 -5.34 0.78 6.64
CA CYS A 39 -6.02 1.39 7.77
C CYS A 39 -6.46 0.34 8.80
N SER A 40 -6.53 0.72 10.07
CA SER A 40 -7.16 -0.07 11.14
C SER A 40 -8.69 -0.22 10.97
N ASP A 41 -9.30 0.45 9.99
CA ASP A 41 -10.73 0.37 9.70
C ASP A 41 -11.21 -1.07 9.56
N SER A 42 -12.23 -1.44 10.36
CA SER A 42 -12.72 -2.81 10.45
C SER A 42 -13.36 -3.35 9.17
N ARG A 43 -13.60 -2.49 8.17
CA ARG A 43 -14.13 -2.87 6.86
C ARG A 43 -13.03 -3.29 5.87
N VAL A 44 -11.77 -3.06 6.23
CA VAL A 44 -10.62 -3.41 5.40
C VAL A 44 -9.95 -4.67 5.94
N ASP A 45 -9.85 -5.69 5.10
CA ASP A 45 -9.05 -6.89 5.32
C ASP A 45 -8.16 -7.12 4.09
N PRO A 46 -6.84 -6.87 4.17
CA PRO A 46 -5.95 -6.98 3.02
C PRO A 46 -5.89 -8.40 2.46
N THR A 47 -6.03 -9.43 3.31
CA THR A 47 -6.01 -10.83 2.88
C THR A 47 -7.27 -11.14 2.06
N LEU A 48 -8.42 -10.62 2.52
CA LEU A 48 -9.70 -10.82 1.83
C LEU A 48 -9.74 -10.11 0.47
N ILE A 49 -9.37 -8.82 0.41
CA ILE A 49 -9.47 -8.04 -0.83
C ILE A 49 -8.49 -8.50 -1.91
N THR A 50 -7.38 -9.15 -1.52
CA THR A 50 -6.36 -9.67 -2.45
C THR A 50 -6.46 -11.19 -2.68
N GLN A 51 -7.33 -11.88 -1.94
CA GLN A 51 -7.37 -13.35 -1.90
C GLN A 51 -6.01 -14.00 -1.59
N ALA A 52 -5.16 -13.29 -0.84
CA ALA A 52 -3.86 -13.79 -0.42
C ALA A 52 -4.00 -14.97 0.56
N GLN A 53 -2.99 -15.85 0.59
CA GLN A 53 -2.92 -16.92 1.57
C GLN A 53 -2.25 -16.44 2.86
N VAL A 54 -2.41 -17.21 3.93
CA VAL A 54 -1.69 -16.98 5.18
C VAL A 54 -0.19 -17.05 4.90
N GLY A 55 0.54 -16.01 5.29
CA GLY A 55 1.99 -15.91 5.06
C GLY A 55 2.40 -15.14 3.80
N ASP A 56 1.48 -14.79 2.89
CA ASP A 56 1.82 -13.99 1.69
C ASP A 56 2.11 -12.52 2.02
N LEU A 57 1.38 -11.96 2.98
CA LEU A 57 1.42 -10.54 3.32
C LEU A 57 2.00 -10.31 4.72
N PHE A 58 2.93 -9.37 4.83
CA PHE A 58 3.32 -8.75 6.10
C PHE A 58 2.54 -7.44 6.25
N VAL A 59 1.77 -7.26 7.32
CA VAL A 59 0.74 -6.21 7.37
C VAL A 59 1.01 -5.19 8.47
N ILE A 60 0.97 -3.90 8.13
CA ILE A 60 0.91 -2.78 9.07
C ILE A 60 -0.50 -2.18 9.02
N ARG A 61 -1.11 -1.98 10.19
CA ARG A 61 -2.42 -1.32 10.31
C ARG A 61 -2.42 -0.24 11.37
N ASN A 62 -2.74 0.99 10.99
CA ASN A 62 -2.98 2.11 11.90
C ASN A 62 -4.10 3.02 11.37
N ALA A 63 -4.55 3.99 12.16
CA ALA A 63 -5.62 4.89 11.74
C ALA A 63 -5.15 5.79 10.58
N GLY A 64 -5.70 5.60 9.39
CA GLY A 64 -5.36 6.41 8.21
C GLY A 64 -4.16 5.92 7.40
N ASN A 65 -3.67 4.70 7.67
CA ASN A 65 -2.56 4.07 6.93
C ASN A 65 -1.32 4.96 6.79
N ILE A 66 -1.02 5.71 7.86
CA ILE A 66 0.04 6.72 7.92
C ILE A 66 1.37 6.07 8.27
N ILE A 67 2.43 6.46 7.57
CA ILE A 67 3.81 6.16 7.93
C ILE A 67 4.48 7.49 8.23
N PRO A 68 4.86 7.77 9.48
CA PRO A 68 5.62 8.97 9.80
C PRO A 68 6.96 9.01 9.04
N PRO A 69 7.47 10.21 8.67
CA PRO A 69 8.82 10.34 8.14
C PRO A 69 9.86 9.70 9.06
N TYR A 70 10.97 9.23 8.51
CA TYR A 70 12.04 8.62 9.28
C TYR A 70 12.54 9.57 10.39
N GLY A 71 12.60 9.06 11.62
CA GLY A 71 13.01 9.82 12.80
C GLY A 71 11.93 10.74 13.40
N ALA A 72 10.76 10.88 12.77
CA ALA A 72 9.68 11.74 13.27
C ALA A 72 8.81 11.07 14.34
N ALA A 73 8.84 9.75 14.45
CA ALA A 73 8.09 8.97 15.43
C ALA A 73 8.90 7.78 15.94
N ASN A 74 8.54 7.27 17.11
CA ASN A 74 9.10 6.06 17.73
C ASN A 74 8.03 4.97 17.94
N GLY A 75 7.00 4.96 17.09
CA GLY A 75 5.95 3.94 17.05
C GLY A 75 6.41 2.62 16.43
N GLY A 76 5.45 1.76 16.12
CA GLY A 76 5.72 0.43 15.54
C GLY A 76 5.95 0.45 14.03
N GLU A 77 5.53 1.51 13.34
CA GLU A 77 5.53 1.63 11.88
C GLU A 77 6.93 1.48 11.29
N GLY A 78 7.88 2.30 11.75
CA GLY A 78 9.23 2.32 11.22
C GLY A 78 9.98 1.01 11.47
N ALA A 79 9.81 0.43 12.67
CA ALA A 79 10.40 -0.86 13.01
C ALA A 79 9.82 -2.00 12.15
N ALA A 80 8.51 -2.00 11.90
CA ALA A 80 7.86 -2.98 11.05
C ALA A 80 8.28 -2.86 9.58
N VAL A 81 8.45 -1.65 9.06
CA VAL A 81 9.03 -1.39 7.73
C VAL A 81 10.46 -1.91 7.65
N GLU A 82 11.30 -1.60 8.65
CA GLU A 82 12.68 -2.08 8.68
C GLU A 82 12.76 -3.60 8.71
N TYR A 83 11.98 -4.25 9.57
CA TYR A 83 11.92 -5.70 9.64
C TYR A 83 11.47 -6.34 8.32
N ALA A 84 10.42 -5.81 7.70
CA ALA A 84 9.90 -6.28 6.42
C ALA A 84 10.97 -6.25 5.31
N ILE A 85 11.67 -5.12 5.16
CA ILE A 85 12.62 -4.96 4.05
C ILE A 85 13.99 -5.58 4.35
N HIS A 86 14.50 -5.41 5.58
CA HIS A 86 15.82 -5.88 5.95
C HIS A 86 15.83 -7.36 6.34
N ALA A 87 14.98 -7.77 7.29
CA ALA A 87 15.00 -9.11 7.84
C ALA A 87 14.25 -10.13 6.97
N LEU A 88 13.09 -9.75 6.43
CA LEU A 88 12.27 -10.64 5.59
C LEU A 88 12.62 -10.56 4.10
N GLY A 89 13.38 -9.55 3.68
CA GLY A 89 13.79 -9.39 2.29
C GLY A 89 12.65 -9.07 1.33
N ILE A 90 11.56 -8.46 1.82
CA ILE A 90 10.42 -8.06 0.99
C ILE A 90 10.86 -7.02 -0.05
N GLU A 91 10.41 -7.21 -1.29
CA GLU A 91 10.75 -6.35 -2.45
C GLU A 91 9.55 -5.53 -2.95
N GLN A 92 8.38 -5.66 -2.32
CA GLN A 92 7.15 -4.97 -2.71
C GLN A 92 6.45 -4.37 -1.49
N ILE A 93 6.14 -3.08 -1.57
CA ILE A 93 5.33 -2.36 -0.57
C ILE A 93 4.05 -1.87 -1.24
N ILE A 94 2.91 -2.09 -0.61
CA ILE A 94 1.63 -1.48 -0.97
C ILE A 94 1.22 -0.55 0.16
N VAL A 95 0.99 0.73 -0.16
CA VAL A 95 0.26 1.65 0.71
C VAL A 95 -1.16 1.73 0.20
N CYS A 96 -2.12 1.25 1.00
CA CYS A 96 -3.52 1.14 0.63
C CYS A 96 -4.40 2.01 1.52
N GLY A 97 -4.89 3.11 0.94
CA GLY A 97 -5.98 3.91 1.49
C GLY A 97 -7.34 3.28 1.19
N HIS A 98 -8.42 3.86 1.71
CA HIS A 98 -9.76 3.37 1.44
C HIS A 98 -10.82 4.47 1.49
N SER A 99 -11.92 4.27 0.76
CA SER A 99 -13.04 5.21 0.75
C SER A 99 -13.65 5.38 2.14
N ASN A 100 -14.22 6.55 2.40
CA ASN A 100 -14.90 6.86 3.67
C ASN A 100 -14.02 6.64 4.92
N CYS A 101 -12.73 6.99 4.85
CA CYS A 101 -11.78 6.85 5.96
C CYS A 101 -12.04 7.86 7.09
N GLY A 102 -12.25 7.35 8.31
CA GLY A 102 -12.47 8.17 9.50
C GLY A 102 -11.29 9.06 9.88
N ALA A 103 -10.05 8.55 9.70
CA ALA A 103 -8.84 9.33 9.96
C ALA A 103 -8.71 10.51 9.00
N MET A 104 -9.04 10.33 7.71
CA MET A 104 -9.01 11.43 6.72
C MET A 104 -10.13 12.46 6.97
N LYS A 105 -11.33 12.02 7.40
CA LYS A 105 -12.38 12.92 7.90
C LYS A 105 -11.89 13.75 9.10
N GLY A 106 -11.15 13.10 10.00
CA GLY A 106 -10.50 13.75 11.14
C GLY A 106 -9.45 14.77 10.72
N LEU A 107 -8.60 14.42 9.73
CA LEU A 107 -7.54 15.30 9.21
C LEU A 107 -8.11 16.59 8.60
N LEU A 108 -9.22 16.49 7.89
CA LEU A 108 -9.95 17.65 7.34
C LEU A 108 -10.53 18.57 8.43
N GLN A 109 -10.74 18.05 9.63
CA GLN A 109 -11.30 18.76 10.79
C GLN A 109 -10.32 18.79 11.97
N LEU A 110 -9.01 18.76 11.70
CA LEU A 110 -7.97 18.47 12.70
C LEU A 110 -8.11 19.32 13.97
N GLY A 111 -8.39 20.62 13.85
CA GLY A 111 -8.52 21.52 15.01
C GLY A 111 -9.64 21.14 15.98
N LYS A 112 -10.67 20.39 15.56
CA LYS A 112 -11.73 19.90 16.47
C LYS A 112 -11.28 18.72 17.32
N LEU A 113 -10.21 18.03 16.91
CA LEU A 113 -9.75 16.80 17.56
C LEU A 113 -8.85 17.07 18.77
N GLU A 114 -8.31 18.28 18.89
CA GLU A 114 -7.31 18.62 19.91
C GLU A 114 -7.82 18.36 21.33
N GLU A 115 -9.08 18.70 21.61
CA GLU A 115 -9.70 18.49 22.92
C GLU A 115 -10.34 17.11 23.06
N GLU A 116 -11.08 16.64 22.04
CA GLU A 116 -11.90 15.42 22.14
C GLU A 116 -11.08 14.13 21.93
N MET A 117 -10.06 14.16 21.08
CA MET A 117 -9.25 13.00 20.70
C MET A 117 -7.76 13.37 20.54
N PRO A 118 -7.09 13.82 21.62
CA PRO A 118 -5.74 14.41 21.55
C PRO A 118 -4.69 13.46 20.95
N LEU A 119 -4.77 12.15 21.23
CA LEU A 119 -3.84 11.17 20.64
C LEU A 119 -4.05 11.00 19.13
N VAL A 120 -5.30 11.09 18.65
CA VAL A 120 -5.61 11.05 17.22
C VAL A 120 -5.17 12.35 16.57
N TYR A 121 -5.40 13.48 17.22
CA TYR A 121 -4.88 14.77 16.78
C TYR A 121 -3.37 14.71 16.56
N ASP A 122 -2.60 14.27 17.57
CA ASP A 122 -1.14 14.18 17.47
C ASP A 122 -0.69 13.19 16.39
N TRP A 123 -1.35 12.04 16.31
CA TRP A 123 -1.07 11.05 15.27
C TRP A 123 -1.27 11.61 13.85
N LEU A 124 -2.38 12.30 13.61
CA LEU A 124 -2.72 12.87 12.31
C LEU A 124 -1.77 14.00 11.88
N ARG A 125 -0.98 14.57 12.79
CA ARG A 125 0.07 15.55 12.44
C ARG A 125 1.17 14.93 11.58
N HIS A 126 1.35 13.61 11.60
CA HIS A 126 2.26 12.93 10.66
C HIS A 126 1.75 12.97 9.21
N ALA A 127 0.47 13.30 8.98
CA ALA A 127 -0.13 13.56 7.67
C ALA A 127 -0.43 15.06 7.42
N GLU A 128 0.23 15.97 8.17
CA GLU A 128 0.04 17.42 8.01
C GLU A 128 0.40 17.92 6.61
N ALA A 129 1.37 17.29 5.95
CA ALA A 129 1.73 17.60 4.56
C ALA A 129 0.53 17.41 3.62
N THR A 130 -0.21 16.30 3.75
CA THR A 130 -1.44 16.06 3.01
C THR A 130 -2.49 17.13 3.30
N ARG A 131 -2.71 17.47 4.58
CA ARG A 131 -3.71 18.47 4.97
C ARG A 131 -3.41 19.84 4.35
N ARG A 132 -2.14 20.26 4.35
CA ARG A 132 -1.71 21.53 3.74
C ARG A 132 -1.88 21.50 2.24
N LEU A 133 -1.40 20.44 1.58
CA LEU A 133 -1.54 20.25 0.13
C LEU A 133 -3.00 20.37 -0.28
N VAL A 134 -3.90 19.62 0.39
CA VAL A 134 -5.34 19.64 0.10
C VAL A 134 -5.92 21.04 0.30
N LYS A 135 -5.61 21.70 1.43
CA LYS A 135 -6.12 23.03 1.74
C LYS A 135 -5.68 24.10 0.74
N GLU A 136 -4.44 24.03 0.27
CA GLU A 136 -3.86 25.04 -0.62
C GLU A 136 -4.25 24.82 -2.09
N ASN A 137 -4.48 23.56 -2.50
CA ASN A 137 -4.66 23.20 -3.90
C ASN A 137 -6.10 22.85 -4.28
N TYR A 138 -6.93 22.43 -3.32
CA TYR A 138 -8.29 21.94 -3.55
C TYR A 138 -9.32 22.68 -2.67
N SER A 139 -9.08 23.97 -2.40
CA SER A 139 -9.91 24.80 -1.54
C SER A 139 -11.36 24.96 -2.02
N ASP A 140 -11.58 24.74 -3.32
CA ASP A 140 -12.87 24.80 -4.00
C ASP A 140 -13.67 23.49 -3.91
N ARG A 141 -13.04 22.39 -3.50
CA ARG A 141 -13.69 21.08 -3.33
C ARG A 141 -14.23 20.92 -1.91
N GLN A 142 -15.34 20.20 -1.76
CA GLN A 142 -16.04 20.03 -0.47
C GLN A 142 -16.65 18.62 -0.35
N GLY A 143 -17.10 18.28 0.85
CA GLY A 143 -17.88 17.06 1.08
C GLY A 143 -17.11 15.77 0.77
N GLU A 144 -17.77 14.85 0.06
CA GLU A 144 -17.21 13.53 -0.28
C GLU A 144 -16.06 13.62 -1.28
N GLU A 145 -16.14 14.51 -2.27
CA GLU A 145 -15.07 14.74 -3.25
C GLU A 145 -13.77 15.15 -2.56
N LEU A 146 -13.84 16.11 -1.63
CA LEU A 146 -12.67 16.55 -0.86
C LEU A 146 -12.07 15.40 -0.03
N LEU A 147 -12.91 14.51 0.51
CA LEU A 147 -12.46 13.36 1.28
C LEU A 147 -11.75 12.31 0.42
N GLU A 148 -12.25 12.06 -0.80
CA GLU A 148 -11.62 11.15 -1.75
C GLU A 148 -10.25 11.67 -2.18
N ILE A 149 -10.16 12.96 -2.54
CA ILE A 149 -8.89 13.63 -2.85
C ILE A 149 -7.93 13.55 -1.67
N THR A 150 -8.40 13.83 -0.45
CA THR A 150 -7.58 13.74 0.76
C THR A 150 -7.05 12.33 0.99
N THR A 151 -7.86 11.31 0.73
CA THR A 151 -7.45 9.90 0.86
C THR A 151 -6.37 9.55 -0.15
N ALA A 152 -6.54 9.97 -1.41
CA ALA A 152 -5.57 9.74 -2.47
C ALA A 152 -4.23 10.43 -2.20
N GLU A 153 -4.27 11.73 -1.88
CA GLU A 153 -3.09 12.53 -1.55
C GLU A 153 -2.39 12.02 -0.29
N ASN A 154 -3.13 11.49 0.69
CA ASN A 154 -2.55 10.86 1.87
C ASN A 154 -1.70 9.64 1.48
N VAL A 155 -2.21 8.75 0.62
CA VAL A 155 -1.47 7.57 0.16
C VAL A 155 -0.16 7.98 -0.54
N LEU A 156 -0.20 8.99 -1.41
CA LEU A 156 1.00 9.49 -2.08
C LEU A 156 1.99 10.10 -1.08
N THR A 157 1.52 10.91 -0.14
CA THR A 157 2.35 11.47 0.94
C THR A 157 3.04 10.36 1.76
N GLN A 158 2.35 9.25 2.03
CA GLN A 158 2.94 8.15 2.79
C GLN A 158 4.05 7.42 2.02
N ILE A 159 3.96 7.37 0.68
CA ILE A 159 5.05 6.87 -0.16
C ILE A 159 6.27 7.80 -0.05
N GLU A 160 6.08 9.11 -0.08
CA GLU A 160 7.16 10.08 0.14
C GLU A 160 7.81 9.88 1.51
N ASN A 161 7.00 9.71 2.56
CA ASN A 161 7.50 9.42 3.91
C ASN A 161 8.32 8.12 3.93
N LEU A 162 7.85 7.04 3.28
CA LEU A 162 8.59 5.78 3.18
C LEU A 162 9.95 5.95 2.50
N GLN A 163 10.05 6.80 1.48
CA GLN A 163 11.31 7.06 0.77
C GLN A 163 12.38 7.74 1.65
N THR A 164 11.98 8.32 2.79
CA THR A 164 12.93 8.88 3.78
C THR A 164 13.63 7.82 4.64
N TYR A 165 13.13 6.58 4.68
CA TYR A 165 13.73 5.51 5.47
C TYR A 165 15.01 4.98 4.80
N PRO A 166 16.15 4.88 5.53
CA PRO A 166 17.42 4.44 4.93
C PRO A 166 17.35 3.09 4.22
N VAL A 167 16.64 2.11 4.81
CA VAL A 167 16.48 0.76 4.23
C VAL A 167 15.65 0.79 2.94
N VAL A 168 14.60 1.61 2.88
CA VAL A 168 13.75 1.77 1.70
C VAL A 168 14.52 2.50 0.61
N HIS A 169 15.13 3.64 0.95
CA HIS A 169 15.92 4.45 0.04
C HIS A 169 17.05 3.63 -0.63
N SER A 170 17.80 2.87 0.17
CA SER A 170 18.87 2.01 -0.34
C SER A 170 18.36 0.94 -1.33
N ARG A 171 17.18 0.34 -1.10
CA ARG A 171 16.66 -0.72 -1.97
C ARG A 171 16.00 -0.16 -3.24
N LEU A 172 15.37 1.01 -3.16
CA LEU A 172 14.88 1.75 -4.32
C LEU A 172 16.04 2.11 -5.27
N TYR A 173 17.14 2.64 -4.73
CA TYR A 173 18.32 2.99 -5.53
C TYR A 173 18.92 1.77 -6.26
N GLN A 174 18.80 0.58 -5.66
CA GLN A 174 19.26 -0.68 -6.25
C GLN A 174 18.24 -1.33 -7.21
N ASN A 175 17.08 -0.71 -7.44
CA ASN A 175 15.94 -1.30 -8.17
C ASN A 175 15.46 -2.65 -7.58
N LYS A 176 15.64 -2.86 -6.27
CA LYS A 176 15.23 -4.09 -5.54
C LYS A 176 13.97 -3.91 -4.71
N LEU A 177 13.31 -2.77 -4.84
CA LEU A 177 12.08 -2.46 -4.12
C LEU A 177 11.14 -1.71 -5.04
N LYS A 178 9.86 -2.09 -5.02
CA LYS A 178 8.78 -1.37 -5.68
C LYS A 178 7.75 -0.96 -4.63
N ILE A 179 7.23 0.26 -4.76
CA ILE A 179 6.18 0.78 -3.89
C ILE A 179 4.97 1.07 -4.77
N TYR A 180 3.79 0.67 -4.31
CA TYR A 180 2.51 0.83 -5.00
C TYR A 180 1.54 1.63 -4.13
N ALA A 181 0.79 2.54 -4.74
CA ALA A 181 -0.25 3.34 -4.11
C ALA A 181 -1.62 2.80 -4.52
N TRP A 182 -2.40 2.29 -3.57
CA TRP A 182 -3.73 1.73 -3.79
C TRP A 182 -4.81 2.50 -3.02
N ILE A 183 -6.02 2.51 -3.56
CA ILE A 183 -7.23 2.98 -2.90
C ILE A 183 -8.31 1.90 -3.04
N PHE A 184 -8.80 1.40 -1.91
CA PHE A 184 -9.91 0.45 -1.87
C PHE A 184 -11.25 1.16 -1.68
N HIS A 185 -12.15 1.03 -2.64
CA HIS A 185 -13.51 1.54 -2.56
C HIS A 185 -14.41 0.49 -1.89
N ILE A 186 -14.78 0.72 -0.63
CA ILE A 186 -15.51 -0.25 0.19
C ILE A 186 -16.88 -0.59 -0.39
N GLU A 187 -17.57 0.40 -0.97
CA GLU A 187 -18.94 0.25 -1.48
C GLU A 187 -18.99 -0.60 -2.76
N THR A 188 -18.06 -0.36 -3.69
CA THR A 188 -18.01 -1.06 -4.97
C THR A 188 -17.18 -2.34 -4.93
N GLY A 189 -16.28 -2.46 -3.94
CA GLY A 189 -15.29 -3.53 -3.87
C GLY A 189 -14.09 -3.35 -4.81
N GLU A 190 -14.03 -2.23 -5.54
CA GLU A 190 -12.96 -1.95 -6.49
C GLU A 190 -11.69 -1.44 -5.81
N VAL A 191 -10.54 -1.76 -6.40
CA VAL A 191 -9.24 -1.20 -6.02
C VAL A 191 -8.71 -0.40 -7.20
N LEU A 192 -8.27 0.83 -6.94
CA LEU A 192 -7.54 1.65 -7.89
C LEU A 192 -6.07 1.71 -7.49
N ALA A 193 -5.17 1.69 -8.47
CA ALA A 193 -3.73 1.81 -8.29
C ALA A 193 -3.18 3.04 -9.04
N PHE A 194 -2.26 3.76 -8.42
CA PHE A 194 -1.66 4.95 -9.02
C PHE A 194 -0.61 4.60 -10.09
N ASP A 195 -0.83 5.04 -11.33
CA ASP A 195 0.12 4.94 -12.44
C ASP A 195 1.02 6.19 -12.46
N PRO A 196 2.33 6.08 -12.19
CA PRO A 196 3.24 7.23 -12.15
C PRO A 196 3.54 7.84 -13.52
N THR A 197 3.24 7.15 -14.62
CA THR A 197 3.41 7.69 -15.98
C THR A 197 2.25 8.62 -16.31
N ARG A 198 1.02 8.15 -16.04
CA ARG A 198 -0.21 8.89 -16.30
C ARG A 198 -0.59 9.83 -15.16
N HIS A 199 0.07 9.69 -14.02
CA HIS A 199 -0.23 10.38 -12.76
C HIS A 199 -1.66 10.14 -12.28
N GLU A 200 -2.26 8.98 -12.59
CA GLU A 200 -3.69 8.72 -12.38
C GLU A 200 -3.93 7.46 -11.54
N PHE A 201 -4.97 7.46 -10.70
CA PHE A 201 -5.50 6.24 -10.10
C PHE A 201 -6.38 5.49 -11.11
N MET A 202 -5.97 4.27 -11.47
CA MET A 202 -6.63 3.45 -12.48
C MET A 202 -6.77 2.00 -12.00
N PRO A 203 -7.62 1.16 -12.62
CA PRO A 203 -7.66 -0.26 -12.31
C PRO A 203 -6.26 -0.92 -12.40
N PRO A 204 -5.84 -1.76 -11.43
CA PRO A 204 -4.48 -2.33 -11.36
C PRO A 204 -4.02 -3.09 -12.60
N SER A 205 -4.95 -3.64 -13.38
CA SER A 205 -4.67 -4.34 -14.65
C SER A 205 -3.89 -3.48 -15.65
N SER A 206 -4.01 -2.16 -15.57
CA SER A 206 -3.25 -1.22 -16.40
C SER A 206 -1.75 -1.14 -16.08
N GLN A 207 -1.32 -1.64 -14.92
CA GLN A 207 0.08 -1.66 -14.47
C GLN A 207 0.78 -3.00 -14.72
N ILE A 208 0.03 -4.02 -15.15
CA ILE A 208 0.57 -5.31 -15.53
C ILE A 208 1.01 -5.19 -16.99
N SER A 209 2.26 -4.76 -17.22
CA SER A 209 2.90 -5.03 -18.52
C SER A 209 3.02 -6.55 -18.68
N ASP A 210 2.73 -7.08 -19.87
CA ASP A 210 2.57 -8.47 -20.33
C ASP A 210 3.65 -9.53 -19.96
N TYR A 211 4.31 -9.45 -18.80
CA TYR A 211 5.38 -10.36 -18.37
C TYR A 211 4.88 -11.57 -17.55
N TYR A 212 3.57 -11.68 -17.30
CA TYR A 212 2.96 -12.79 -16.57
C TYR A 212 1.94 -13.54 -17.44
N LEU A 213 2.41 -14.07 -18.56
CA LEU A 213 1.84 -15.29 -19.13
C LEU A 213 2.92 -16.37 -18.96
N PRO A 214 2.68 -17.45 -18.21
CA PRO A 214 3.54 -18.63 -18.30
C PRO A 214 3.36 -19.22 -19.70
N ASP A 215 4.43 -19.27 -20.49
CA ASP A 215 4.46 -20.09 -21.70
C ASP A 215 4.48 -21.56 -21.28
N ASP A 216 3.31 -22.20 -21.31
CA ASP A 216 3.21 -23.64 -21.44
C ASP A 216 3.34 -23.99 -22.93
N ALA A 217 4.58 -24.26 -23.38
CA ALA A 217 4.83 -25.03 -24.60
C ALA A 217 6.19 -25.73 -24.52
N GLU A 218 6.13 -27.06 -24.53
CA GLU A 218 7.25 -27.99 -24.56
C GLU A 218 8.24 -27.73 -25.72
N GLY A 219 9.55 -27.91 -25.44
CA GLY A 219 10.60 -27.88 -26.47
C GLY A 219 11.98 -28.21 -25.92
N SER A 220 12.39 -29.46 -26.09
CA SER A 220 13.68 -30.07 -25.77
C SER A 220 14.92 -29.42 -26.42
N GLY A 221 16.07 -29.48 -25.71
CA GLY A 221 17.38 -29.76 -26.36
C GLY A 221 18.52 -28.74 -26.17
N ASP A 222 19.46 -29.13 -25.29
CA ASP A 222 20.93 -29.01 -25.36
C ASP A 222 21.68 -27.66 -25.46
N GLY A 223 22.67 -27.50 -24.56
CA GLY A 223 24.05 -27.31 -25.02
C GLY A 223 24.76 -25.96 -24.77
N HIS A 224 25.36 -25.83 -23.57
CA HIS A 224 26.72 -25.32 -23.30
C HIS A 224 27.13 -23.82 -23.46
N SER A 225 27.87 -23.40 -22.42
CA SER A 225 28.98 -22.43 -22.33
C SER A 225 28.72 -20.91 -22.31
N ASP A 226 28.83 -20.35 -21.09
CA ASP A 226 29.54 -19.10 -20.79
C ASP A 226 31.07 -19.29 -21.05
N PRO A 227 31.94 -18.25 -21.16
CA PRO A 227 31.82 -16.92 -20.55
C PRO A 227 32.29 -15.74 -21.43
N ALA A 228 31.91 -14.51 -21.05
CA ALA A 228 32.86 -13.40 -20.80
C ALA A 228 32.18 -12.04 -20.76
N CYS A 229 32.65 -11.23 -19.80
CA CYS A 229 32.46 -9.81 -19.63
C CYS A 229 32.35 -9.02 -20.93
N ASN A 230 31.24 -8.29 -21.08
CA ASN A 230 31.20 -7.02 -21.80
C ASN A 230 30.16 -6.13 -21.11
N LEU A 231 30.63 -5.06 -20.48
CA LEU A 231 29.82 -3.94 -20.02
C LEU A 231 29.34 -3.15 -21.23
N PRO A 232 28.03 -2.94 -21.45
CA PRO A 232 27.57 -1.80 -22.18
C PRO A 232 27.23 -0.69 -21.20
N TYR A 233 27.94 0.43 -21.37
CA TYR A 233 27.57 1.75 -20.87
C TYR A 233 26.14 2.06 -21.36
N HIS A 234 25.14 1.91 -20.49
CA HIS A 234 23.78 2.36 -20.76
C HIS A 234 23.42 3.53 -19.84
N GLY A 235 22.96 4.59 -20.50
CA GLY A 235 22.78 5.92 -19.96
C GLY A 235 21.84 5.98 -18.76
N ALA A 236 22.02 7.06 -17.99
CA ALA A 236 21.24 7.45 -16.83
C ALA A 236 19.80 6.93 -16.89
N ALA A 237 19.53 5.88 -16.12
CA ALA A 237 18.19 5.51 -15.74
C ALA A 237 17.65 6.69 -14.93
N ARG A 238 16.92 7.59 -15.61
CA ARG A 238 16.03 8.55 -14.96
C ARG A 238 15.09 7.70 -14.14
N SER A 239 15.36 7.60 -12.83
CA SER A 239 14.48 6.86 -11.94
C SER A 239 13.13 7.55 -12.00
N LEU A 240 12.15 6.92 -12.64
CA LEU A 240 10.74 7.31 -12.58
C LEU A 240 10.18 6.95 -11.19
N LEU A 241 10.92 7.35 -10.14
CA LEU A 241 10.44 7.34 -8.76
C LEU A 241 9.39 8.43 -8.73
N PHE A 242 8.12 8.02 -8.68
CA PHE A 242 6.93 8.84 -8.44
C PHE A 242 7.20 10.34 -8.62
N PRO A 243 7.07 10.88 -9.85
CA PRO A 243 7.27 12.30 -10.05
C PRO A 243 6.29 13.02 -9.14
N THR A 244 6.80 13.96 -8.35
CA THR A 244 6.05 14.78 -7.39
C THR A 244 5.07 15.69 -8.12
N THR A 245 3.98 15.11 -8.59
CA THR A 245 2.98 15.80 -9.39
C THR A 245 1.61 15.45 -8.83
N ARG A 246 1.04 16.46 -8.17
CA ARG A 246 -0.36 16.63 -7.75
C ARG A 246 -1.34 15.91 -8.68
N LEU A 247 -2.44 15.36 -8.14
CA LEU A 247 -3.54 14.85 -8.96
C LEU A 247 -4.08 15.94 -9.89
N SER A 248 -4.20 15.64 -11.18
CA SER A 248 -4.79 16.58 -12.14
C SER A 248 -6.26 16.84 -11.82
N THR A 249 -6.80 17.99 -12.24
CA THR A 249 -8.21 18.34 -12.01
C THR A 249 -9.15 17.30 -12.60
N GLU A 250 -8.83 16.76 -13.78
CA GLU A 250 -9.62 15.69 -14.41
C GLU A 250 -9.59 14.38 -13.61
N GLN A 251 -8.48 14.10 -12.91
CA GLN A 251 -8.34 12.89 -12.09
C GLN A 251 -9.10 13.00 -10.77
N ALA A 252 -9.06 14.17 -10.13
CA ALA A 252 -9.89 14.46 -8.97
C ALA A 252 -11.38 14.22 -9.30
N ASP A 253 -11.82 14.69 -10.47
CA ASP A 253 -13.19 14.50 -10.95
C ASP A 253 -13.51 13.03 -11.32
N ARG A 254 -12.51 12.24 -11.74
CA ARG A 254 -12.69 10.82 -12.12
C ARG A 254 -12.75 9.88 -10.92
N ILE A 255 -11.94 10.11 -9.88
CA ILE A 255 -12.04 9.36 -8.61
C ILE A 255 -13.48 9.50 -8.07
N TYR A 256 -14.06 10.69 -8.18
CA TYR A 256 -15.46 10.97 -7.84
C TYR A 256 -16.47 10.25 -8.74
N ARG A 257 -16.29 10.23 -10.06
CA ARG A 257 -17.25 9.58 -10.97
C ARG A 257 -17.19 8.05 -10.95
N GLY A 258 -16.06 7.47 -10.52
CA GLY A 258 -15.91 6.02 -10.37
C GLY A 258 -16.83 5.41 -9.30
N SER A 259 -17.20 6.17 -8.27
CA SER A 259 -18.18 5.74 -7.25
C SER A 259 -19.65 5.91 -7.69
N SER A 260 -19.90 6.69 -8.75
CA SER A 260 -21.23 7.12 -9.18
C SER A 260 -21.74 6.42 -10.46
N HIS A 261 -20.96 5.49 -11.04
CA HIS A 261 -21.32 4.79 -12.27
C HIS A 261 -21.29 3.26 -12.10
N ARG A 262 -22.36 2.72 -11.50
CA ARG A 262 -23.24 1.69 -12.08
C ARG A 262 -24.47 1.45 -11.21
#